data_AF-A0A956DDJ6-F1
#
_entry.id   AF-A0A956DDJ6-F1
#
_cell.length_a   1.000
_cell.length_b   1.000
_cell.length_c   1.000
_cell.angle_alpha   90.00
_cell.angle_beta   90.00
_cell.angle_gamma   90.00
#
_symmetry.space_group_name_H-M   'P 1'
#
loop_
_entity.id
_entity.type
_entity.pdbx_description
1 polymer ?
#
loop_
_entity_poly.entity_id
_entity_poly.type
_entity_poly.pdbx_seq_one_letter_code
_entity_poly.pdbx_strand_id
1 'polypeptide(L)' 'MAVESRFLVGIDLGTTHTVVAYADTLENGAPPIRLFEVEQLVAPGEVEARPMLPSARYLPAESELA' A
#
# COMPACT_ATOMS: atom_id res chain seq x y z
N MET A 1 -23.76 -15.79 -12.97
CA MET A 1 -23.70 -14.34 -12.67
C MET A 1 -22.39 -14.10 -11.96
N ALA A 2 -21.55 -13.18 -12.45
CA ALA A 2 -20.34 -12.80 -11.73
C ALA A 2 -20.74 -11.98 -10.49
N VAL A 3 -20.17 -12.31 -9.34
CA VAL A 3 -20.25 -11.45 -8.16
C VAL A 3 -19.30 -10.28 -8.43
N GLU A 4 -19.80 -9.06 -8.40
CA GLU A 4 -18.92 -7.89 -8.46
C GLU A 4 -18.05 -7.82 -7.20
N SER A 5 -16.75 -7.60 -7.39
CA SER A 5 -15.83 -7.39 -6.29
C SER A 5 -16.22 -6.11 -5.54
N ARG A 6 -16.26 -6.20 -4.20
CA ARG A 6 -16.51 -5.03 -3.35
C ARG A 6 -15.45 -3.94 -3.52
N PHE A 7 -14.19 -4.32 -3.74
CA PHE A 7 -13.11 -3.36 -3.91
C PHE A 7 -12.50 -3.50 -5.30
N LEU A 8 -12.35 -2.37 -5.97
CA LEU A 8 -11.46 -2.23 -7.12
C LEU A 8 -10.13 -1.69 -6.59
N VAL A 9 -9.04 -2.40 -6.87
CA VAL A 9 -7.70 -2.04 -6.38
C VAL A 9 -6.79 -1.77 -7.57
N GLY A 10 -6.19 -0.58 -7.60
CA GLY A 10 -5.12 -0.22 -8.51
C GLY A 10 -3.79 -0.26 -7.79
N ILE A 11 -2.78 -0.86 -8.41
CA ILE A 11 -1.42 -0.92 -7.88
C ILE A 11 -0.50 -0.31 -8.94
N ASP A 12 0.16 0.78 -8.58
CA ASP A 12 1.22 1.38 -9.39
C ASP A 12 2.57 0.88 -8.87
N LEU A 13 3.30 0.18 -9.74
CA LEU A 13 4.58 -0.45 -9.42
C LEU A 13 5.71 0.29 -10.14
N GLY A 14 6.30 1.28 -9.46
CA GLY A 14 7.52 1.93 -9.89
C GLY A 14 8.77 1.23 -9.37
N THR A 15 9.93 1.60 -9.92
CA THR A 15 11.23 1.09 -9.46
C THR A 15 11.67 1.72 -8.13
N THR A 16 11.25 2.96 -7.85
CA THR A 16 11.56 3.66 -6.59
C THR A 16 10.42 3.57 -5.58
N HIS A 17 9.18 3.69 -6.06
CA HIS A 17 8.00 3.74 -5.20
C HIS A 17 6.85 2.89 -5.72
N THR A 18 6.05 2.38 -4.80
CA THR A 18 4.79 1.68 -5.03
C THR A 18 3.66 2.46 -4.37
N VAL A 19 2.52 2.57 -5.07
CA VAL A 19 1.30 3.20 -4.56
C VAL A 19 0.14 2.24 -4.75
N VAL A 20 -0.73 2.14 -3.74
CA VAL A 20 -1.99 1.38 -3.82
C VAL A 20 -3.15 2.36 -3.72
N ALA A 21 -4.11 2.22 -4.63
CA ALA A 21 -5.36 2.96 -4.60
C ALA A 21 -6.54 1.98 -4.63
N TYR A 22 -7.66 2.38 -4.05
CA TYR A 22 -8.86 1.55 -4.04
C TYR A 22 -10.14 2.38 -4.17
N ALA A 23 -11.21 1.71 -4.59
CA ALA A 23 -12.58 2.21 -4.58
C ALA A 23 -13.51 1.10 -4.02
N ASP A 24 -14.37 1.44 -3.07
CA ASP A 24 -15.43 0.54 -2.56
C ASP A 24 -16.68 0.66 -3.44
N THR A 25 -17.01 -0.40 -4.19
CA THR A 25 -18.14 -0.44 -5.14
C THR A 25 -19.50 -0.42 -4.46
N LEU A 26 -19.56 -0.59 -3.14
CA LEU A 26 -20.80 -0.48 -2.36
C LEU A 26 -21.10 0.95 -1.93
N GLU A 27 -20.19 1.90 -2.14
CA GLU A 27 -20.45 3.32 -1.88
C GLU A 27 -21.44 3.88 -2.90
N ASN A 28 -22.45 4.61 -2.41
CA ASN A 28 -23.50 5.18 -3.25
C ASN A 28 -22.94 6.23 -4.21
N GLY A 29 -23.35 6.15 -5.47
CA GLY A 29 -22.91 7.06 -6.52
C GLY A 29 -21.66 6.55 -7.23
N ALA A 30 -20.81 7.45 -7.74
CA ALA A 30 -19.52 7.08 -8.29
C ALA A 30 -18.51 6.92 -7.14
N PRO A 31 -17.98 5.72 -6.88
CA PRO A 31 -17.04 5.50 -5.78
C PRO A 31 -15.79 6.37 -5.94
N PRO A 32 -15.38 7.15 -4.91
CA PRO A 32 -14.15 7.91 -4.97
C PRO A 32 -12.94 6.98 -4.92
N ILE A 33 -11.88 7.33 -5.67
CA ILE A 33 -10.59 6.66 -5.57
C ILE A 33 -9.86 7.21 -4.35
N ARG A 34 -9.46 6.32 -3.44
CA ARG A 34 -8.66 6.65 -2.25
C ARG A 34 -7.29 6.01 -2.35
N LEU A 35 -6.26 6.72 -1.91
CA LEU A 35 -4.96 6.11 -1.67
C LEU A 35 -5.05 5.24 -0.41
N PHE A 36 -4.46 4.06 -0.48
CA PHE A 36 -4.34 3.16 0.64
C PHE A 36 -3.05 3.49 1.39
N GLU A 37 -3.18 3.95 2.63
CA GLU A 37 -2.04 4.18 3.50
C GLU A 37 -1.62 2.87 4.15
N VAL A 38 -0.34 2.53 4.02
CA VAL A 38 0.22 1.32 4.65
C VAL A 38 1.14 1.76 5.76
N GLU A 39 0.96 1.16 6.94
CA GLU A 39 1.91 1.31 8.04
C GLU A 39 3.28 0.76 7.63
N GLN A 40 4.32 1.57 7.78
CA GLN A 40 5.70 1.22 7.46
C GLN A 40 6.60 1.51 8.64
N LEU A 41 7.61 0.68 8.84
CA LEU A 41 8.74 1.03 9.70
C LEU A 41 9.55 2.13 8.99
N VAL A 42 9.43 3.37 9.46
CA VAL A 42 10.07 4.54 8.84
C VAL A 42 11.40 4.90 9.52
N ALA A 43 11.57 4.48 10.78
CA ALA A 43 12.82 4.58 11.54
C ALA A 43 12.85 3.46 12.61
N PRO A 44 13.99 3.22 13.29
CA PRO A 44 14.06 2.22 14.38
C PRO A 44 13.00 2.46 15.46
N GLY A 45 12.05 1.53 15.59
CA GLY A 45 10.95 1.62 16.55
C GLY A 45 9.82 2.58 16.17
N GLU A 46 9.84 3.17 14.97
CA GLU A 46 8.84 4.13 14.51
C GLU A 46 8.03 3.59 13.33
N VAL A 47 6.71 3.52 13.50
CA VAL A 47 5.75 3.09 12.48
C VAL A 47 4.85 4.25 12.09
N GLU A 48 4.74 4.53 10.79
CA GLU A 48 3.86 5.57 10.26
C GLU A 48 3.12 5.07 9.01
N ALA A 49 1.86 5.51 8.86
CA ALA A 49 1.08 5.24 7.66
C ALA A 49 1.52 6.19 6.52
N ARG A 50 1.89 5.62 5.37
CA ARG A 50 2.30 6.38 4.19
C ARG A 50 1.51 5.91 2.95
N PRO A 51 1.07 6.84 2.08
CA PRO A 51 0.39 6.48 0.83
C PRO A 51 1.35 6.05 -0.29
N MET A 52 2.66 6.31 -0.13
CA MET A 52 3.71 5.94 -1.08
C MET A 52 4.79 5.14 -0.36
N LEU A 53 5.06 3.94 -0.86
CA LEU A 53 5.96 2.97 -0.23
C LEU A 53 7.24 2.84 -1.04
N PRO A 54 8.42 2.66 -0.41
CA PRO A 54 9.61 2.28 -1.13
C PRO A 54 9.41 0.95 -1.87
N SER A 55 9.78 0.89 -3.15
CA SER A 55 9.81 -0.36 -3.93
C SER A 55 11.06 -1.18 -3.61
N ALA A 56 11.31 -1.42 -2.32
CA ALA A 56 12.48 -2.10 -1.82
C ALA A 56 12.12 -3.01 -0.65
N ARG A 57 12.90 -4.08 -0.49
CA ARG A 57 12.84 -4.95 0.69
C ARG A 57 14.19 -4.89 1.38
N TYR A 58 14.21 -4.45 2.63
CA TYR A 58 15.40 -4.57 3.47
C TYR A 58 15.65 -6.04 3.82
N LEU A 59 16.87 -6.50 3.55
CA LEU A 59 17.35 -7.84 3.86
C LEU A 59 18.66 -7.68 4.64
N PRO A 60 18.61 -7.68 5.98
CA PRO A 60 19.81 -7.50 6.78
C PRO A 60 20.78 -8.66 6.57
N ALA A 61 22.08 -8.40 6.64
CA ALA A 61 23.07 -9.46 6.80
C ALA A 61 22.97 -10.10 8.20
N GLU A 62 23.42 -11.35 8.35
CA GLU A 62 23.30 -12.11 9.61
C GLU A 62 23.88 -11.38 10.83
N SER A 63 24.89 -10.54 10.66
CA SER A 63 25.58 -9.80 11.74
C SER A 63 25.25 -8.31 11.80
N GLU A 64 24.29 -7.81 11.01
CA GLU A 64 24.07 -6.36 10.86
C GLU A 64 23.36 -5.71 12.06
N LEU A 65 22.58 -6.50 12.80
CA LEU A 65 21.77 -6.04 13.94
C LEU A 65 22.24 -6.64 15.29
N ALA A 66 23.43 -7.25 15.32
CA ALA A 66 24.00 -7.92 16.49
C ALA A 66 24.73 -6.96 17.45
#